data_AF-X1R800-F1
#
_entry.id   AF-X1R800-F1
#
_cell.length_a   1.000
_cell.length_b   1.000
_cell.length_c   1.000
_cell.angle_alpha   90.00
_cell.angle_beta   90.00
_cell.angle_gamma   90.00
#
_symmetry.space_group_name_H-M   'P 1'
#
loop_
_entity.id
_entity.type
_entity.pdbx_description
1 polymer ?
#
loop_
_entity_poly.entity_id
_entity_poly.type
_entity_poly.pdbx_seq_one_letter_code
_entity_poly.pdbx_strand_id
1 'polypeptide(L)'
;MKILMVNKYHHITGGGDTYYFQLSNLLRAKGHEVIEFCLRHPKNFFSEYSDYFVDGLTYENWKDETIGRKVRAYFNGIYNFEAKKKIRLLIEETRPDIAHIHNIFYQIS
;
A
#
# COMPACT_ATOMS: atom_id res chain seq x y z
N MET A 1 -14.07 -12.62 -8.49
CA MET A 1 -12.94 -11.92 -9.13
C MET A 1 -12.02 -11.40 -8.05
N LYS A 2 -10.73 -11.33 -8.35
CA LYS A 2 -9.68 -10.84 -7.49
C LYS A 2 -9.28 -9.42 -7.88
N ILE A 3 -9.34 -8.49 -6.93
CA ILE A 3 -9.15 -7.06 -7.18
C ILE A 3 -8.01 -6.57 -6.32
N LEU A 4 -6.92 -6.14 -6.96
CA LEU A 4 -5.79 -5.51 -6.29
C LEU A 4 -6.10 -4.03 -6.04
N MET A 5 -6.30 -3.67 -4.78
CA MET A 5 -6.61 -2.32 -4.32
C MET A 5 -5.34 -1.66 -3.78
N VAL A 6 -4.80 -0.70 -4.54
CA VAL A 6 -3.57 0.02 -4.18
C VAL A 6 -3.88 1.39 -3.58
N ASN A 7 -3.41 1.65 -2.37
CA ASN A 7 -3.54 2.94 -1.69
C ASN A 7 -2.26 3.31 -0.93
N LYS A 8 -2.11 4.59 -0.54
CA LYS A 8 -0.94 5.05 0.24
C LYS A 8 -0.80 4.29 1.56
N TYR A 9 -1.88 4.24 2.33
CA TYR A 9 -1.96 3.54 3.60
C TYR A 9 -3.22 2.69 3.67
N HIS A 10 -3.22 1.69 4.54
CA HIS A 10 -4.39 0.91 4.88
C HIS A 10 -5.00 1.40 6.21
N HIS A 11 -5.20 2.71 6.32
CA HIS A 11 -5.94 3.37 7.40
C HIS A 11 -6.56 4.67 6.91
N ILE A 12 -7.48 5.25 7.69
CA ILE A 12 -8.22 6.45 7.28
C ILE A 12 -7.48 7.72 7.73
N THR A 13 -7.07 8.54 6.77
CA THR A 13 -6.55 9.91 6.99
C THR A 13 -7.48 10.99 6.43
N GLY A 14 -8.40 10.63 5.52
CA GLY A 14 -9.36 11.56 4.93
C GLY A 14 -10.36 10.89 3.98
N GLY A 15 -11.00 11.70 3.14
CA GLY A 15 -12.09 11.25 2.25
C GLY A 15 -11.67 10.20 1.22
N GLY A 16 -10.45 10.30 0.67
CA GLY A 16 -9.94 9.33 -0.30
C GLY A 16 -9.79 7.92 0.29
N ASP A 17 -9.28 7.81 1.52
CA ASP A 17 -9.16 6.53 2.21
C ASP A 17 -10.53 5.97 2.57
N THR A 18 -11.47 6.84 2.97
CA THR A 18 -12.86 6.45 3.25
C THR A 18 -13.50 5.81 2.03
N TYR A 19 -13.33 6.40 0.85
CA TYR A 19 -13.77 5.81 -0.42
C TYR A 19 -13.10 4.45 -0.69
N TYR A 20 -11.78 4.36 -0.53
CA TYR A 20 -11.02 3.11 -0.69
C TYR A 20 -11.59 1.97 0.18
N PHE A 21 -11.88 2.24 1.46
CA PHE A 21 -12.46 1.25 2.37
C PHE A 21 -13.90 0.91 2.02
N GLN A 22 -14.75 1.90 1.73
CA GLN A 22 -16.14 1.68 1.34
C GLN A 22 -16.24 0.84 0.06
N LEU A 23 -15.41 1.14 -0.94
CA LEU A 23 -15.34 0.37 -2.17
C LEU A 23 -14.86 -1.06 -1.90
N SER A 24 -13.78 -1.23 -1.13
CA SER A 24 -13.27 -2.56 -0.74
C SER A 24 -14.36 -3.40 -0.06
N ASN A 25 -15.12 -2.81 0.87
CA ASN A 25 -16.20 -3.49 1.57
C ASN A 25 -17.37 -3.85 0.63
N LEU A 26 -17.75 -2.94 -0.26
CA LEU A 26 -18.78 -3.20 -1.26
C LEU A 26 -18.39 -4.34 -2.20
N LEU A 27 -17.14 -4.36 -2.65
CA LEU A 27 -16.61 -5.42 -3.52
C LEU A 27 -16.63 -6.78 -2.81
N ARG A 28 -16.18 -6.83 -1.55
CA ARG A 28 -16.26 -8.05 -0.73
C ARG A 28 -17.69 -8.53 -0.53
N ALA A 29 -18.62 -7.62 -0.22
CA ALA A 29 -20.04 -7.96 -0.06
C ALA A 29 -20.68 -8.53 -1.34
N LYS A 30 -20.13 -8.20 -2.51
CA LYS A 30 -20.52 -8.77 -3.81
C LYS A 30 -19.80 -10.08 -4.16
N GLY A 31 -19.00 -10.64 -3.26
CA GLY A 31 -18.27 -11.89 -3.46
C GLY A 31 -16.94 -11.75 -4.21
N HIS A 32 -16.39 -10.54 -4.31
CA HIS A 32 -15.05 -10.33 -4.86
C HIS A 32 -13.99 -10.48 -3.75
N GLU A 33 -12.84 -11.05 -4.11
CA GLU A 33 -11.65 -11.08 -3.28
C GLU A 33 -10.92 -9.75 -3.46
N VAL A 34 -10.65 -9.06 -2.36
CA VAL A 34 -9.96 -7.76 -2.37
C VAL A 34 -8.60 -7.95 -1.73
N ILE A 35 -7.56 -7.64 -2.50
CA ILE A 35 -6.15 -7.75 -2.15
C ILE A 35 -5.60 -6.36 -1.92
N GLU A 36 -5.12 -6.05 -0.71
CA GLU A 36 -4.58 -4.72 -0.43
C GLU A 36 -3.08 -4.63 -0.69
N PHE A 37 -2.64 -3.49 -1.21
CA PHE A 37 -1.24 -3.15 -1.30
C PHE A 37 -1.03 -1.68 -0.93
N CYS A 38 -0.17 -1.42 0.04
CA CYS A 38 0.10 -0.07 0.54
C CYS A 38 1.47 0.03 1.22
N LEU A 39 1.80 1.22 1.74
CA LEU A 39 2.92 1.41 2.65
C LEU A 39 2.59 0.86 4.04
N ARG A 40 3.58 0.25 4.69
CA ARG A 40 3.49 -0.16 6.09
C ARG A 40 3.37 1.07 6.99
N HIS A 41 2.35 1.07 7.86
CA HIS A 41 2.15 2.10 8.88
C HIS A 41 1.68 1.46 10.19
N PRO A 42 2.10 1.95 11.37
CA PRO A 42 1.61 1.47 12.67
C PRO A 42 0.09 1.57 12.88
N LYS A 43 -0.57 2.42 12.08
CA LYS A 43 -2.02 2.68 12.16
C LYS A 43 -2.81 1.86 11.13
N ASN A 44 -2.12 1.11 10.25
CA ASN A 44 -2.81 0.28 9.27
C ASN A 44 -3.68 -0.75 9.97
N PHE A 45 -4.89 -0.95 9.45
CA PHE A 45 -5.72 -2.07 9.86
C PHE A 45 -5.07 -3.39 9.44
N PHE A 46 -5.56 -4.48 10.04
CA PHE A 46 -5.12 -5.81 9.67
C PHE A 46 -5.43 -6.10 8.20
N SER A 47 -4.47 -6.70 7.51
CA SER A 47 -4.63 -7.28 6.17
C SER A 47 -3.80 -8.55 6.10
N GLU A 48 -4.37 -9.58 5.46
CA GLU A 48 -3.69 -10.85 5.19
C GLU A 48 -2.46 -10.64 4.28
N TYR A 49 -2.44 -9.56 3.51
CA TYR A 49 -1.35 -9.21 2.58
C TYR A 49 -0.33 -8.25 3.20
N SER A 50 -0.37 -8.03 4.52
CA SER A 50 0.49 -7.06 5.20
C SER A 50 1.99 -7.35 5.08
N ASP A 51 2.41 -8.58 4.79
CA ASP A 51 3.81 -8.93 4.49
C ASP A 51 4.29 -8.32 3.16
N TYR A 52 3.37 -8.06 2.23
CA TYR A 52 3.64 -7.39 0.96
C TYR A 52 3.65 -5.86 1.09
N PHE A 53 3.31 -5.29 2.25
CA PHE A 53 3.34 -3.84 2.41
C PHE A 53 4.77 -3.31 2.39
N VAL A 54 4.96 -2.18 1.72
CA VAL A 54 6.27 -1.60 1.46
C VAL A 54 6.72 -0.78 2.65
N ASP A 55 7.96 -0.96 3.08
CA ASP A 55 8.51 -0.21 4.19
C ASP A 55 8.88 1.21 3.72
N GLY A 56 8.10 2.20 4.18
CA GLY A 56 8.28 3.61 3.86
C GLY A 56 8.68 4.42 5.09
N LEU A 57 9.37 5.56 4.89
CA LEU A 57 9.44 6.57 5.95
C LEU A 57 8.14 7.37 5.97
N THR A 58 7.53 7.43 7.14
CA THR A 58 6.44 8.33 7.47
C THR A 58 7.03 9.65 7.98
N TYR A 59 6.31 10.75 7.79
CA TYR A 59 6.73 12.06 8.33
C TYR A 59 6.90 12.03 9.85
N GLU A 60 6.10 11.20 10.52
CA GLU A 60 6.14 10.92 11.96
C GLU A 60 7.49 10.30 12.39
N ASN A 61 8.06 9.38 11.59
CA ASN A 61 9.33 8.73 11.90
C ASN A 61 10.55 9.47 11.34
N TRP A 62 10.37 10.56 10.57
CA TRP A 62 11.49 11.24 9.92
C TRP A 62 12.53 11.79 10.90
N LYS A 63 12.15 12.22 12.11
CA LYS A 63 13.07 12.90 13.04
C LYS A 63 14.02 11.92 13.74
N ASP A 64 13.50 10.79 14.20
CA ASP A 64 14.21 9.84 15.08
C ASP A 64 14.99 8.75 14.31
N GLU A 65 14.94 8.78 12.98
CA GLU A 65 15.55 7.76 12.13
C GLU A 65 17.03 8.01 11.80
N THR A 66 17.78 6.91 11.64
CA THR A 66 19.20 6.91 11.29
C THR A 66 19.42 7.55 9.90
N ILE A 67 20.54 8.28 9.74
CA ILE A 67 20.91 8.98 8.48
C ILE A 67 20.83 8.04 7.26
N GLY A 68 21.24 6.78 7.40
CA GLY A 68 21.16 5.78 6.31
C GLY A 68 19.74 5.47 5.84
N ARG A 69 18.74 5.48 6.75
CA ARG A 69 17.35 5.23 6.40
C ARG A 69 16.67 6.46 5.81
N LYS A 70 17.07 7.66 6.25
CA LYS A 70 16.71 8.96 5.63
C LYS A 70 17.17 9.06 4.17
N VAL A 71 18.42 8.66 3.90
CA VAL A 71 18.97 8.62 2.53
C VAL A 71 18.22 7.61 1.67
N ARG A 72 17.97 6.39 2.18
CA ARG A 72 17.20 5.37 1.46
C ARG A 72 15.78 5.83 1.13
N ALA A 73 15.11 6.52 2.05
CA ALA A 73 13.77 7.05 1.82
C ALA A 73 13.73 8.20 0.81
N TYR A 74 14.76 9.05 0.79
CA TYR A 74 14.91 10.09 -0.23
C TYR A 74 15.04 9.47 -1.63
N PHE A 75 15.87 8.42 -1.78
CA PHE A 75 16.00 7.70 -3.06
C PHE A 75 14.73 6.88 -3.42
N ASN A 76 14.06 6.27 -2.43
CA ASN A 76 12.77 5.58 -2.64
C ASN A 76 11.62 6.52 -3.02
N GLY A 77 11.74 7.83 -2.77
CA GLY A 77 10.81 8.84 -3.26
C GLY A 77 10.96 9.16 -4.75
N ILE A 78 12.00 8.62 -5.42
CA ILE A 78 12.24 8.77 -6.86
C ILE A 78 11.89 7.46 -7.59
N TYR A 79 12.25 6.30 -7.04
CA TYR A 79 11.86 4.98 -7.57
C TYR A 79 11.92 3.92 -6.47
N ASN A 80 10.82 3.20 -6.22
CA ASN A 80 10.72 2.27 -5.10
C ASN A 80 10.92 0.82 -5.56
N PHE A 81 12.19 0.40 -5.66
CA PHE A 81 12.56 -0.98 -6.03
C PHE A 81 11.90 -2.04 -5.13
N GLU A 82 11.70 -1.70 -3.85
CA GLU A 82 11.02 -2.57 -2.91
C GLU A 82 9.54 -2.72 -3.27
N ALA A 83 8.86 -1.61 -3.57
CA ALA A 83 7.47 -1.63 -4.04
C ALA A 83 7.33 -2.47 -5.31
N LYS A 84 8.22 -2.29 -6.29
CA LYS A 84 8.24 -3.11 -7.51
C LYS A 84 8.39 -4.60 -7.20
N LYS A 85 9.30 -4.97 -6.30
CA LYS A 85 9.53 -6.37 -5.94
C LYS A 85 8.31 -6.97 -5.22
N LYS A 86 7.80 -6.27 -4.19
CA LYS A 86 6.69 -6.75 -3.37
C LYS A 86 5.38 -6.82 -4.16
N ILE A 87 5.07 -5.82 -4.97
CA ILE A 87 3.86 -5.85 -5.81
C ILE A 87 3.94 -6.96 -6.86
N ARG A 88 5.12 -7.20 -7.44
CA ARG A 88 5.31 -8.31 -8.40
C ARG A 88 5.04 -9.66 -7.73
N LEU A 89 5.63 -9.90 -6.55
CA LEU A 89 5.39 -11.13 -5.80
C LEU A 89 3.90 -11.31 -5.46
N LEU A 90 3.26 -10.23 -4.99
CA LEU A 90 1.83 -10.23 -4.68
C LEU A 90 0.98 -10.57 -5.91
N ILE A 91 1.28 -9.98 -7.07
CA ILE A 91 0.58 -10.26 -8.33
C ILE A 91 0.82 -11.71 -8.80
N GLU A 92 2.05 -12.21 -8.69
CA GLU A 92 2.41 -13.58 -9.07
C GLU A 92 1.67 -14.62 -8.23
N GLU A 93 1.53 -14.37 -6.93
CA GLU A 93 0.84 -15.26 -5.99
C GLU A 93 -0.68 -15.16 -6.08
N THR A 94 -1.22 -13.94 -6.06
CA THR A 94 -2.68 -13.74 -5.96
C THR A 94 -3.37 -13.76 -7.32
N ARG A 95 -2.65 -13.44 -8.41
CA ARG A 95 -3.16 -13.33 -9.79
C ARG A 95 -4.45 -12.51 -9.88
N PRO A 96 -4.42 -11.20 -9.56
CA PRO A 96 -5.61 -10.36 -9.61
C PRO A 96 -6.13 -10.20 -11.05
N ASP A 97 -7.45 -10.15 -11.21
CA ASP A 97 -8.11 -9.91 -12.50
C ASP A 97 -8.00 -8.45 -12.92
N ILE A 98 -7.99 -7.53 -11.93
CA ILE A 98 -7.92 -6.09 -12.14
C ILE A 98 -7.17 -5.42 -10.98
N ALA A 99 -6.44 -4.36 -11.29
CA ALA A 99 -5.84 -3.48 -10.29
C ALA A 99 -6.54 -2.11 -10.31
N HIS A 100 -6.94 -1.63 -9.14
CA HIS A 100 -7.54 -0.32 -8.95
C HIS A 100 -6.65 0.54 -8.05
N ILE A 101 -6.20 1.67 -8.58
CA ILE A 101 -5.16 2.51 -7.99
C ILE A 101 -5.79 3.82 -7.53
N HIS A 102 -5.66 4.11 -6.23
CA HIS A 102 -6.24 5.30 -5.61
C HIS A 102 -5.19 6.42 -5.44
N ASN A 103 -4.58 6.52 -4.26
CA ASN A 103 -3.61 7.56 -3.92
C ASN A 103 -2.20 6.97 -3.81
N ILE A 104 -1.46 6.95 -4.92
CA ILE A 104 -0.07 6.43 -4.97
C ILE A 104 1.01 7.50 -4.75
N PHE A 105 0.63 8.73 -4.36
CA PHE A 105 1.49 9.92 -4.18
C PHE A 105 2.99 9.62 -4.05
N TYR A 106 3.78 9.91 -5.10
CA TYR A 106 5.25 9.91 -5.21
C TYR A 106 6.06 8.74 -4.59
N GLN A 107 5.43 7.81 -3.88
CA GLN A 107 6.07 6.81 -3.00
C GLN A 107 5.83 5.39 -3.51
N ILE A 108 4.90 5.24 -4.46
CA ILE A 108 4.62 4.01 -5.20
C ILE A 108 4.83 4.36 -6.69
N SER A 109 6.09 4.32 -7.12
CA SER A 109 6.54 4.50 -8.51
C SER A 109 7.53 3.40 -8.88
#